data_AF-A0A929RFT5-F1
#
_entry.id   AF-A0A929RFT5-F1
#
_cell.length_a   1.000
_cell.length_b   1.000
_cell.length_c   1.000
_cell.angle_alpha   90.00
_cell.angle_beta   90.00
_cell.angle_gamma   90.00
#
_symmetry.space_group_name_H-M   'P 1'
#
loop_
_entity.id
_entity.type
_entity.pdbx_description
1 polymer ?
#
loop_
_entity_poly.entity_id
_entity_poly.type
_entity_poly.pdbx_seq_one_letter_code
_entity_poly.pdbx_strand_id
1 'polypeptide(L)'
;DGTTLYGDFSTRDPRRWSASEGELFPARSVPFDDITVRIPAAYDVVLTRGYGDYMRIPDPQDRVTHEPFHIVFGPHDPGPASQDGADA
;
A
#
# COMPACT_ATOMS: atom_id res chain seq x y z
N ASP A 1 -6.91 6.18 25.44
CA ASP A 1 -7.54 7.51 25.36
C ASP A 1 -7.96 7.89 23.94
N GLY A 2 -7.69 7.07 22.91
CA GLY A 2 -8.07 7.37 21.52
C GLY A 2 -7.31 8.54 20.87
N THR A 3 -6.45 9.23 21.61
CA THR A 3 -5.72 10.43 21.18
C THR A 3 -4.38 10.12 20.50
N THR A 4 -3.76 8.99 20.81
CA THR A 4 -2.50 8.56 20.20
C THR A 4 -2.76 7.77 18.93
N LEU A 5 -2.17 8.24 17.83
CA LEU A 5 -2.19 7.58 16.53
C LEU A 5 -0.77 7.21 16.10
N TYR A 6 -0.58 5.99 15.62
CA TYR A 6 0.66 5.55 14.98
C TYR A 6 0.58 5.93 13.51
N GLY A 7 1.38 6.90 13.11
CA GLY A 7 1.36 7.47 11.76
C GLY A 7 2.35 6.82 10.81
N ASP A 8 1.91 6.61 9.58
CA ASP A 8 2.77 6.38 8.42
C ASP A 8 3.04 7.71 7.69
N PHE A 9 4.30 8.09 7.56
CA PHE A 9 4.74 9.33 6.91
C PHE A 9 5.23 9.11 5.47
N SER A 10 5.03 7.92 4.90
CA SER A 10 5.39 7.61 3.52
C SER A 10 4.44 8.21 2.48
N THR A 11 3.28 8.74 2.90
CA THR A 11 2.24 9.27 2.01
C THR A 11 2.03 10.78 2.20
N ARG A 12 1.39 11.43 1.21
CA ARG A 12 1.06 12.86 1.26
C ARG A 12 0.01 13.22 2.33
N ASP A 13 -0.76 12.25 2.79
CA ASP A 13 -1.76 12.42 3.86
C ASP A 13 -1.52 11.36 4.95
N PRO A 14 -0.58 11.61 5.87
CA PRO A 14 -0.19 10.65 6.89
C PRO A 14 -1.32 10.35 7.88
N ARG A 15 -2.28 11.27 8.07
CA ARG A 15 -3.41 11.06 8.99
C ARG A 15 -4.36 9.99 8.47
N ARG A 16 -4.56 9.92 7.15
CA ARG A 16 -5.44 8.91 6.52
C ARG A 16 -4.99 7.48 6.84
N TRP A 17 -3.69 7.25 6.88
CA TRP A 17 -3.07 5.95 7.14
C TRP A 17 -2.67 5.72 8.59
N SER A 18 -2.79 6.75 9.44
CA SER A 18 -2.55 6.64 10.86
C SER A 18 -3.60 5.74 11.52
N ALA A 19 -3.22 4.91 12.48
CA ALA A 19 -4.14 4.03 13.21
C ALA A 19 -3.95 4.13 14.72
N SER A 20 -5.02 3.95 15.48
CA SER A 20 -4.95 3.84 16.94
C SER A 20 -4.43 2.47 17.38
N GLU A 21 -3.96 2.36 18.63
CA GLU A 21 -3.52 1.07 19.18
C GLU A 21 -4.63 0.01 19.11
N GLY A 22 -5.88 0.38 19.39
CA GLY A 22 -7.02 -0.53 19.34
C GLY A 22 -7.44 -0.95 17.92
N GLU A 23 -7.10 -0.16 16.90
CA GLU A 23 -7.28 -0.58 15.50
C GLU A 23 -6.22 -1.61 15.09
N LEU A 24 -5.01 -1.54 15.66
CA LEU A 24 -3.88 -2.40 15.33
C LEU A 24 -3.87 -3.70 16.15
N PHE A 25 -4.14 -3.63 17.46
CA PHE A 25 -3.88 -4.69 18.42
C PHE A 25 -5.10 -5.08 19.29
N PRO A 26 -5.16 -6.35 19.75
CA PRO A 26 -4.30 -7.45 19.36
C PRO A 26 -4.56 -7.87 17.91
N ALA A 27 -3.48 -8.12 17.16
CA ALA A 27 -3.60 -8.56 15.77
C ALA A 27 -4.38 -9.88 15.68
N ARG A 28 -5.06 -10.10 14.55
CA ARG A 28 -5.79 -11.34 14.23
C ARG A 28 -4.90 -12.27 13.43
N SER A 29 -4.92 -13.57 13.72
CA SER A 29 -4.33 -14.58 12.85
C SER A 29 -5.39 -15.02 11.84
N VAL A 30 -5.08 -14.94 10.54
CA VAL A 30 -5.99 -15.38 9.47
C VAL A 30 -5.24 -16.25 8.46
N PRO A 31 -5.90 -17.25 7.86
CA PRO A 31 -5.32 -17.98 6.73
C PRO A 31 -5.19 -17.05 5.53
N PHE A 32 -4.07 -17.16 4.82
CA PHE A 32 -3.83 -16.50 3.54
C PHE A 32 -3.01 -17.44 2.68
N ASP A 33 -3.65 -17.98 1.64
CA ASP A 33 -3.12 -19.09 0.85
C ASP A 33 -2.66 -20.27 1.74
N ASP A 34 -1.40 -20.70 1.63
CA ASP A 34 -0.79 -21.78 2.40
C ASP A 34 -0.15 -21.33 3.72
N ILE A 35 -0.23 -20.04 4.05
CA ILE A 35 0.34 -19.46 5.29
C ILE A 35 -0.72 -18.88 6.21
N THR A 36 -0.30 -18.54 7.43
CA THR A 36 -1.09 -17.75 8.39
C THR A 36 -0.45 -16.39 8.58
N VAL A 37 -1.22 -15.33 8.38
CA VAL A 37 -0.76 -13.95 8.53
C VAL A 37 -1.39 -13.27 9.73
N ARG A 38 -0.70 -12.27 10.28
CA ARG A 38 -1.19 -11.43 11.37
C ARG A 38 -1.66 -10.09 10.80
N ILE A 39 -2.94 -9.77 10.96
CA ILE A 39 -3.54 -8.54 10.44
C ILE A 39 -4.07 -7.65 11.58
N PRO A 40 -4.28 -6.34 11.36
CA PRO A 40 -4.80 -5.44 12.38
C PRO A 40 -6.13 -5.91 13.00
N ALA A 41 -6.32 -5.59 14.29
CA ALA A 41 -7.53 -5.93 15.05
C ALA A 41 -8.82 -5.40 14.39
N ALA A 42 -8.77 -4.23 13.79
CA ALA A 42 -9.86 -3.59 13.06
C ALA A 42 -9.46 -3.30 11.60
N TYR A 43 -8.87 -4.28 10.92
CA TYR A 43 -8.37 -4.14 9.54
C TYR A 43 -9.38 -3.50 8.57
N ASP A 44 -10.66 -3.84 8.69
CA ASP A 44 -11.73 -3.33 7.82
C ASP A 44 -11.90 -1.80 7.94
N VAL A 45 -11.77 -1.24 9.15
CA VAL A 45 -11.82 0.21 9.38
C VAL A 45 -10.63 0.89 8.71
N VAL A 46 -9.43 0.32 8.84
CA VAL A 46 -8.20 0.86 8.26
C VAL A 46 -8.26 0.82 6.73
N LEU A 47 -8.65 -0.32 6.15
CA LEU A 47 -8.74 -0.50 4.70
C LEU A 47 -9.86 0.35 4.09
N THR A 48 -11.02 0.45 4.75
CA THR A 48 -12.11 1.33 4.30
C THR A 48 -11.71 2.80 4.34
N ARG A 49 -11.01 3.26 5.38
CA ARG A 49 -10.47 4.64 5.45
C ARG A 49 -9.41 4.91 4.37
N GLY A 50 -8.54 3.93 4.12
CA GLY A 50 -7.46 4.03 3.13
C GLY A 50 -7.98 4.01 1.70
N TYR A 51 -8.83 3.04 1.36
CA TYR A 51 -9.19 2.69 -0.02
C TYR A 51 -10.66 2.93 -0.39
N GLY A 52 -11.55 3.20 0.58
CA GLY A 52 -12.99 3.31 0.34
C GLY A 52 -13.66 1.94 0.27
N ASP A 53 -14.51 1.71 -0.73
CA ASP A 53 -15.21 0.43 -0.97
C ASP A 53 -14.27 -0.63 -1.56
N TYR A 54 -13.25 -1.00 -0.79
CA TYR A 54 -12.04 -1.69 -1.24
C TYR A 54 -12.25 -3.16 -1.64
N MET A 55 -13.39 -3.75 -1.24
CA MET A 55 -13.76 -5.12 -1.60
C MET A 55 -14.56 -5.19 -2.90
N ARG A 56 -14.95 -4.05 -3.47
CA ARG A 56 -15.61 -3.96 -4.77
C ARG A 56 -14.58 -3.59 -5.83
N ILE A 57 -14.55 -4.33 -6.93
CA ILE A 57 -13.78 -3.93 -8.11
C ILE A 57 -14.36 -2.60 -8.62
N PRO A 58 -13.54 -1.54 -8.79
CA PRO A 58 -14.04 -0.26 -9.30
C PRO A 58 -14.71 -0.40 -10.66
N ASP A 59 -15.68 0.49 -10.92
CA ASP A 59 -16.33 0.57 -12.22
C ASP A 59 -15.28 0.89 -13.30
N PRO A 60 -15.39 0.37 -14.54
CA PRO A 60 -14.33 0.51 -15.54
C PRO A 60 -13.83 1.94 -15.79
N GLN A 61 -14.70 2.94 -15.64
CA GLN A 61 -14.36 4.35 -15.80
C GLN A 61 -13.55 4.92 -14.63
N ASP A 62 -13.65 4.32 -13.45
CA ASP A 62 -12.95 4.74 -12.22
C ASP A 62 -11.62 3.98 -12.02
N ARG A 63 -11.31 3.02 -12.91
CA ARG A 63 -10.05 2.27 -12.85
C ARG A 63 -8.92 3.14 -13.35
N VAL A 64 -8.01 3.47 -12.44
CA VAL A 64 -6.76 4.15 -12.75
C VAL A 64 -5.62 3.14 -12.84
N THR A 65 -4.74 3.29 -13.82
CA THR A 65 -3.44 2.60 -13.81
C THR A 65 -2.47 3.40 -12.96
N HIS A 66 -1.40 2.77 -12.47
CA HIS A 66 -0.24 3.55 -12.02
C HIS A 66 0.22 4.44 -13.17
N GLU A 67 0.34 5.74 -12.92
CA GLU A 67 0.81 6.69 -13.93
C GLU A 67 2.25 6.33 -14.30
N PRO A 68 2.55 6.03 -15.58
CA PRO A 68 3.92 5.80 -15.99
C PRO A 68 4.67 7.13 -15.87
N PHE A 69 5.57 7.22 -14.90
CA PHE A 69 6.48 8.36 -14.78
C PHE A 69 7.67 8.15 -15.73
N HIS A 70 7.89 9.10 -16.64
CA HIS A 70 9.13 9.19 -17.40
C HIS A 70 10.21 9.83 -16.51
N ILE A 71 11.14 9.01 -16.02
CA ILE A 71 12.25 9.46 -15.17
C ILE A 71 13.35 10.04 -16.05
N VAL A 72 13.66 11.33 -15.87
CA VAL A 72 14.81 11.97 -16.52
C VAL A 72 15.98 11.98 -15.54
N PHE A 73 16.97 11.13 -15.77
CA PHE A 73 18.15 11.02 -14.91
C PHE A 73 19.17 12.17 -15.10
N GLY A 74 18.96 13.04 -16.11
CA GLY A 74 19.81 14.19 -16.36
C GLY A 74 21.27 13.80 -16.61
N PRO A 75 22.26 14.55 -16.09
CA PRO A 75 23.68 14.23 -16.26
C PRO A 75 24.14 12.90 -15.67
N HIS A 76 23.29 12.24 -14.89
CA HIS A 76 23.56 10.95 -14.24
C HIS A 76 22.81 9.79 -14.89
N ASP A 77 22.27 10.00 -16.09
CA ASP A 77 21.71 8.91 -16.89
C ASP A 77 22.78 7.82 -17.08
N PRO A 78 22.58 6.59 -16.56
CA PRO A 78 23.55 5.51 -16.75
C PRO A 78 23.67 5.09 -18.22
N GLY A 79 22.82 5.62 -19.10
CA GLY A 79 22.69 5.19 -20.49
C GLY A 79 21.98 3.83 -20.57
N PRO A 80 21.79 3.30 -21.78
CA PRO A 80 21.27 1.95 -21.94
C PRO A 80 22.26 0.96 -21.29
N ALA A 81 21.82 0.25 -20.24
CA ALA A 81 22.49 -0.97 -19.83
C ALA A 81 22.46 -1.93 -21.02
N SER A 82 23.61 -2.49 -21.41
CA SER A 82 23.62 -3.59 -22.39
C SER A 82 22.71 -4.69 -21.86
N GLN A 83 21.75 -5.11 -22.68
CA GLN A 83 20.97 -6.32 -22.43
C GLN A 83 21.89 -7.52 -22.67
N ASP A 84 22.80 -7.78 -21.74
CA ASP A 84 23.51 -9.06 -21.69
C ASP A 84 22.74 -9.96 -20.72
N GLY A 85 21.80 -10.74 -21.26
CA GLY A 85 21.21 -11.85 -20.49
C GLY A 85 19.74 -12.18 -20.70
N ALA A 86 19.05 -11.64 -21.70
CA ALA A 86 17.74 -12.16 -22.10
C ALA A 86 17.91 -13.25 -23.17
N ASP A 87 18.56 -14.36 -22.81
CA ASP A 87 18.52 -15.65 -23.51
C ASP A 87 19.16 -16.73 -22.61
N ALA A 88 18.35 -17.34 -21.73
CA ALA A 88 18.51 -18.69 -21.18
C ALA A 88 17.23 -19.13 -20.44
#